data_AF-A0A4Q1U2T4-F1
#
_entry.id   AF-A0A4Q1U2T4-F1
#
_cell.length_a   1.000
_cell.length_b   1.000
_cell.length_c   1.000
_cell.angle_alpha   90.00
_cell.angle_beta   90.00
_cell.angle_gamma   90.00
#
_symmetry.space_group_name_H-M   'P 1'
#
loop_
_entity.id
_entity.type
_entity.pdbx_description
1 polymer ?
#
loop_
_entity_poly.entity_id
_entity_poly.type
_entity_poly.pdbx_seq_one_letter_code
_entity_poly.pdbx_strand_id
1 'polypeptide(L)'
;MADAKYPRQLSLAIEASGLSKRSISKKSFLSESSIGKYALGQRNVDHEKKKSLWSLLKGVRLGLSSARADFGTISFMNNPRINQDVFAATTTADQEESERKAIWTDFKNAIKVPKEKRTRQQQETVTTGFKELVEEIASEQTELIELAEYGGIDLQPFIDKFNQTFGG
;
A
#
# COMPACT_ATOMS: atom_id res chain seq x y z
N MET A 1 7.84 11.88 -11.80
CA MET A 1 6.40 11.72 -12.14
C MET A 1 5.59 12.27 -10.98
N ALA A 2 4.53 13.04 -11.25
CA ALA A 2 3.61 13.46 -10.19
C ALA A 2 2.95 12.21 -9.58
N ASP A 3 2.88 12.13 -8.26
CA ASP A 3 2.26 11.00 -7.58
C ASP A 3 0.75 10.97 -7.85
N ALA A 4 0.32 10.07 -8.74
CA ALA A 4 -1.09 9.89 -9.07
C ALA A 4 -1.85 8.98 -8.09
N LYS A 5 -1.14 8.20 -7.26
CA LYS A 5 -1.77 7.21 -6.38
C LYS A 5 -2.39 7.90 -5.15
N TYR A 6 -1.67 8.80 -4.48
CA TYR A 6 -2.20 9.50 -3.31
C TYR A 6 -3.47 10.31 -3.63
N PRO A 7 -3.52 11.17 -4.68
CA PRO A 7 -4.73 11.90 -5.06
C PRO A 7 -5.94 10.99 -5.30
N ARG A 8 -5.72 9.87 -6.02
CA ARG A 8 -6.77 8.88 -6.27
C ARG A 8 -7.31 8.29 -4.96
N GLN A 9 -6.42 7.88 -4.06
CA GLN A 9 -6.84 7.31 -2.77
C GLN A 9 -7.51 8.35 -1.88
N LEU A 10 -7.10 9.62 -1.95
CA LEU A 10 -7.77 10.70 -1.24
C LEU A 10 -9.20 10.90 -1.78
N SER A 11 -9.41 10.90 -3.09
CA SER A 11 -10.75 10.99 -3.68
C SER A 11 -11.66 9.86 -3.20
N LEU A 12 -11.16 8.62 -3.29
CA LEU A 12 -11.91 7.43 -2.86
C LEU A 12 -12.23 7.45 -1.36
N ALA A 13 -11.27 7.85 -0.52
CA ALA A 13 -11.49 7.95 0.92
C ALA A 13 -12.52 9.04 1.28
N ILE A 14 -12.54 10.16 0.56
CA ILE A 14 -13.56 11.20 0.73
C ILE A 14 -14.95 10.64 0.40
N GLU A 15 -15.08 9.95 -0.73
CA GLU A 15 -16.34 9.33 -1.17
C GLU A 15 -16.83 8.28 -0.16
N ALA A 16 -15.95 7.36 0.24
CA ALA A 16 -16.27 6.28 1.18
C ALA A 16 -16.62 6.79 2.59
N SER A 17 -16.04 7.91 3.03
CA SER A 17 -16.28 8.47 4.37
C SER A 17 -17.71 8.97 4.59
N GLY A 18 -18.46 9.26 3.52
CA GLY A 18 -19.75 9.93 3.59
C GLY A 18 -19.69 11.37 4.11
N LEU A 19 -18.51 11.92 4.39
CA LEU A 19 -18.34 13.28 4.89
C LEU A 19 -18.44 14.30 3.74
N SER A 20 -19.20 15.37 3.96
CA SER A 20 -19.19 16.49 3.04
C SER A 20 -17.85 17.22 3.03
N LYS A 21 -17.45 17.80 1.88
CA LYS A 21 -16.23 18.62 1.77
C LYS A 21 -16.16 19.72 2.83
N ARG A 22 -17.30 20.34 3.15
CA ARG A 22 -17.43 21.33 4.24
C ARG A 22 -17.09 20.75 5.61
N SER A 23 -17.52 19.52 5.90
CA SER A 23 -17.20 18.83 7.16
C SER A 23 -15.72 18.50 7.26
N ILE A 24 -15.14 18.02 6.14
CA ILE A 24 -13.71 17.72 6.05
C ILE A 24 -12.90 19.01 6.24
N SER A 25 -13.29 20.09 5.57
CA SER A 25 -12.67 21.41 5.69
C SER A 25 -12.63 21.91 7.12
N LYS A 26 -13.76 21.86 7.83
CA LYS A 26 -13.84 22.26 9.25
C LYS A 26 -12.95 21.43 10.16
N LYS A 27 -12.89 20.11 9.97
CA LYS A 27 -12.14 19.19 10.85
C LYS A 27 -10.65 19.14 10.56
N SER A 28 -10.25 19.33 9.29
CA SER A 28 -8.85 19.31 8.86
C SER A 28 -8.20 20.71 8.83
N PHE A 29 -9.00 21.77 9.01
CA PHE A 29 -8.59 23.16 8.84
C PHE A 29 -8.05 23.49 7.44
N LEU A 30 -8.44 22.72 6.43
CA LEU A 30 -8.11 22.93 5.02
C LEU A 30 -9.28 23.55 4.29
N SER A 31 -9.04 24.48 3.36
CA SER A 31 -10.12 25.00 2.53
C SER A 31 -10.69 23.91 1.61
N GLU A 32 -12.00 23.96 1.33
CA GLU A 32 -12.68 23.01 0.43
C GLU A 32 -12.03 22.98 -0.97
N SER A 33 -11.58 24.13 -1.45
CA SER A 33 -10.84 24.25 -2.71
C SER A 33 -9.50 23.51 -2.66
N SER A 34 -8.76 23.58 -1.55
CA SER A 34 -7.50 22.87 -1.40
C SER A 34 -7.73 21.36 -1.40
N ILE A 35 -8.72 20.89 -0.65
CA ILE A 35 -9.11 19.46 -0.62
C ILE A 35 -9.45 18.97 -2.03
N GLY A 36 -10.22 19.74 -2.80
CA GLY A 36 -10.53 19.40 -4.20
C GLY A 36 -9.29 19.32 -5.08
N LYS A 37 -8.38 20.31 -5.01
CA LYS A 37 -7.13 20.30 -5.78
C LYS A 37 -6.21 19.14 -5.40
N TYR A 38 -6.21 18.74 -4.13
CA TYR A 38 -5.45 17.59 -3.63
C TYR A 38 -6.00 16.28 -4.19
N ALA A 39 -7.32 16.08 -4.13
CA ALA A 39 -7.97 14.87 -4.67
C ALA A 39 -7.82 14.75 -6.19
N LEU A 40 -7.76 15.87 -6.91
CA LEU A 40 -7.52 15.91 -8.35
C LEU A 40 -6.03 15.83 -8.74
N GLY A 41 -5.12 15.81 -7.76
CA GLY A 41 -3.67 15.81 -8.03
C GLY A 41 -3.15 17.11 -8.65
N GLN A 42 -3.95 18.18 -8.60
CA GLN A 42 -3.60 19.51 -9.14
C GLN A 42 -2.67 20.29 -8.20
N ARG A 43 -2.55 19.86 -6.95
CA ARG A 43 -1.64 20.45 -5.96
C ARG A 43 -1.04 19.38 -5.07
N ASN A 44 0.25 19.48 -4.80
CA ASN A 44 0.93 18.60 -3.84
C ASN A 44 0.43 18.85 -2.41
N VAL A 45 0.42 17.76 -1.63
CA VAL A 45 0.04 17.76 -0.22
C VAL A 45 1.29 17.50 0.60
N ASP A 46 1.57 18.34 1.58
CA ASP A 46 2.66 18.10 2.53
C ASP A 46 2.27 17.05 3.59
N HIS A 47 3.28 16.55 4.30
CA HIS A 47 3.16 15.48 5.28
C HIS A 47 2.09 15.74 6.35
N GLU A 48 2.09 16.93 6.96
CA GLU A 48 1.15 17.27 8.04
C GLU A 48 -0.30 17.30 7.54
N LYS A 49 -0.51 17.82 6.33
CA LYS A 49 -1.84 17.78 5.69
C LYS A 49 -2.27 16.36 5.34
N LYS A 50 -1.36 15.50 4.86
CA LYS A 50 -1.66 14.08 4.61
C LYS A 50 -2.05 13.38 5.91
N LYS A 51 -1.31 13.60 6.99
CA LYS A 51 -1.59 13.06 8.32
C LYS A 51 -2.96 13.49 8.85
N SER A 52 -3.30 14.77 8.73
CA SER A 52 -4.61 15.31 9.11
C SER A 52 -5.75 14.65 8.33
N LEU A 53 -5.61 14.57 6.99
CA LEU A 53 -6.61 13.93 6.12
C LEU A 53 -6.75 12.43 6.38
N TRP A 54 -5.63 11.71 6.54
CA TRP A 54 -5.64 10.29 6.85
C TRP A 54 -6.29 9.99 8.21
N SER A 55 -5.93 10.73 9.25
CA SER A 55 -6.51 10.56 10.60
C SER A 55 -8.03 10.80 10.61
N LEU A 56 -8.49 11.73 9.77
CA LEU A 56 -9.91 12.05 9.65
C LEU A 56 -10.69 11.03 8.83
N LEU A 57 -10.13 10.58 7.70
CA LEU A 57 -10.83 9.72 6.74
C LEU A 57 -10.64 8.22 7.04
N LYS A 58 -9.66 7.86 7.89
CA LYS A 58 -9.36 6.49 8.34
C LYS A 58 -9.21 5.45 7.23
N GLY A 59 -8.78 5.87 6.03
CA GLY A 59 -8.56 4.94 4.92
C GLY A 59 -7.18 4.28 5.00
N VAL A 60 -7.11 2.94 5.10
CA VAL A 60 -5.85 2.18 5.08
C VAL A 60 -5.07 2.43 3.79
N ARG A 61 -5.73 2.38 2.63
CA ARG A 61 -5.11 2.71 1.33
C ARG A 61 -4.56 4.14 1.30
N LEU A 62 -5.28 5.10 1.90
CA LEU A 62 -4.83 6.49 1.99
C LEU A 62 -3.55 6.59 2.84
N GLY A 63 -3.51 5.91 3.99
CA GLY A 63 -2.33 5.83 4.87
C GLY A 63 -1.12 5.26 4.15
N LEU A 64 -1.24 4.08 3.55
CA LEU A 64 -0.16 3.42 2.79
C LEU A 64 0.31 4.26 1.60
N SER A 65 -0.62 4.92 0.89
CA SER A 65 -0.25 5.79 -0.23
C SER A 65 0.51 7.05 0.23
N SER A 66 0.18 7.56 1.43
CA SER A 66 0.85 8.70 2.06
C SER A 66 2.28 8.32 2.46
N ALA A 67 2.45 7.20 3.17
CA ALA A 67 3.75 6.71 3.61
C ALA A 67 4.70 6.49 2.42
N ARG A 68 4.24 5.83 1.35
CA ARG A 68 5.02 5.66 0.12
C ARG A 68 5.39 7.00 -0.52
N ALA A 69 4.47 7.97 -0.53
CA ALA A 69 4.73 9.28 -1.13
C ALA A 69 5.74 10.12 -0.33
N ASP A 70 5.74 10.02 1.00
CA ASP A 70 6.63 10.82 1.86
C ASP A 70 7.98 10.15 2.12
N PHE A 71 8.01 8.81 2.20
CA PHE A 71 9.17 8.05 2.66
C PHE A 71 9.68 7.01 1.66
N GLY A 72 9.01 6.82 0.51
CA GLY A 72 9.42 5.82 -0.49
C GLY A 72 9.24 4.36 -0.05
N THR A 73 8.38 4.10 0.94
CA THR A 73 8.10 2.75 1.45
C THR A 73 7.24 1.93 0.49
N ILE A 74 7.19 0.61 0.68
CA ILE A 74 6.30 -0.28 -0.07
C ILE A 74 4.84 0.07 0.23
N SER A 75 4.00 -0.03 -0.80
CA SER A 75 2.55 0.19 -0.75
C SER A 75 1.87 -0.94 -1.51
N PHE A 76 0.57 -1.13 -1.32
CA PHE A 76 -0.26 -2.10 -2.05
C PHE A 76 -0.12 -1.99 -3.58
N MET A 77 -0.44 -3.05 -4.30
CA MET A 77 -0.39 -3.05 -5.76
C MET A 77 -1.47 -2.15 -6.36
N ASN A 78 -1.14 -1.38 -7.40
CA ASN A 78 -2.16 -0.71 -8.20
C ASN A 78 -2.83 -1.75 -9.07
N ASN A 79 -4.13 -1.93 -8.93
CA ASN A 79 -4.85 -2.82 -9.81
C ASN A 79 -5.80 -2.01 -10.72
N PRO A 80 -5.56 -2.02 -12.04
CA PRO A 80 -6.37 -1.28 -13.01
C PRO A 80 -7.75 -1.91 -13.28
N ARG A 81 -8.05 -3.10 -12.73
CA ARG A 81 -9.22 -3.91 -13.09
C ARG A 81 -10.09 -4.37 -11.89
N ILE A 82 -9.91 -3.85 -10.66
CA ILE A 82 -10.70 -4.23 -9.46
C ILE A 82 -12.13 -3.66 -9.53
N ASN A 83 -12.92 -4.23 -10.41
CA ASN A 83 -14.36 -4.38 -10.21
C ASN A 83 -14.78 -5.84 -10.42
N GLN A 84 -13.82 -6.77 -10.57
CA GLN A 84 -14.10 -8.17 -10.87
C GLN A 84 -13.26 -9.06 -9.95
N ASP A 85 -13.88 -9.35 -8.80
CA ASP A 85 -13.65 -10.51 -7.96
C ASP A 85 -12.35 -10.56 -7.10
N VAL A 86 -12.52 -10.32 -5.79
CA VAL A 86 -11.47 -10.47 -4.76
C VAL A 86 -10.89 -11.87 -4.76
N PHE A 87 -11.70 -12.89 -5.08
CA PHE A 87 -11.23 -14.28 -5.14
C PHE A 87 -10.38 -14.58 -6.38
N ALA A 88 -10.54 -13.83 -7.48
CA ALA A 88 -9.65 -13.97 -8.64
C ALA A 88 -8.24 -13.43 -8.33
N ALA A 89 -8.15 -12.39 -7.50
CA ALA A 89 -6.87 -11.83 -7.06
C ALA A 89 -6.11 -12.78 -6.10
N THR A 90 -6.82 -13.42 -5.16
CA THR A 90 -6.20 -14.35 -4.19
C THR A 90 -5.88 -15.72 -4.81
N THR A 91 -6.75 -16.26 -5.68
CA THR A 91 -6.51 -17.56 -6.34
C THR A 91 -5.28 -17.53 -7.27
N THR A 92 -5.02 -16.38 -7.92
CA THR A 92 -3.81 -16.20 -8.73
C THR A 92 -2.56 -16.16 -7.84
N ALA A 93 -2.65 -15.55 -6.65
CA ALA A 93 -1.56 -15.48 -5.69
C ALA A 93 -1.16 -16.86 -5.13
N ASP A 94 -2.14 -17.73 -4.86
CA ASP A 94 -1.93 -19.10 -4.35
C ASP A 94 -1.18 -19.98 -5.36
N GLN A 95 -1.52 -19.90 -6.65
CA GLN A 95 -0.82 -20.65 -7.71
C GLN A 95 0.64 -20.21 -7.85
N GLU A 96 0.88 -18.89 -7.82
CA GLU A 96 2.21 -18.28 -7.85
C GLU A 96 3.04 -18.61 -6.61
N GLU A 97 2.44 -18.92 -5.46
CA GLU A 97 3.19 -19.22 -4.22
C GLU A 97 3.99 -20.53 -4.32
N SER A 98 3.49 -21.51 -5.07
CA SER A 98 4.22 -22.77 -5.30
C SER A 98 5.50 -22.56 -6.11
N GLU A 99 5.46 -21.67 -7.11
CA GLU A 99 6.61 -21.29 -7.94
C GLU A 99 7.58 -20.39 -7.15
N ARG A 100 7.05 -19.49 -6.31
CA ARG A 100 7.84 -18.65 -5.39
C ARG A 100 8.67 -19.49 -4.42
N LYS A 101 8.18 -20.61 -3.89
CA LYS A 101 8.92 -21.45 -2.92
C LYS A 101 10.26 -21.98 -3.46
N ALA A 102 10.34 -22.29 -4.76
CA ALA A 102 11.59 -22.69 -5.39
C ALA A 102 12.58 -21.51 -5.45
N ILE A 103 12.11 -20.34 -5.89
CA ILE A 103 12.90 -19.10 -5.96
C ILE A 103 13.41 -18.69 -4.57
N TRP A 104 12.58 -18.82 -3.53
CA TRP A 104 12.93 -18.50 -2.14
C TRP A 104 14.10 -19.32 -1.61
N THR A 105 14.13 -20.62 -1.95
CA THR A 105 15.19 -21.52 -1.49
C THR A 105 16.52 -21.14 -2.12
N ASP A 106 16.54 -20.92 -3.44
CA ASP A 106 17.73 -20.51 -4.17
C ASP A 106 18.22 -19.13 -3.74
N PHE A 107 17.30 -18.19 -3.53
CA PHE A 107 17.58 -16.86 -2.99
C PHE A 107 18.25 -16.94 -1.61
N LYS A 108 17.65 -17.68 -0.66
CA LYS A 108 18.17 -17.84 0.71
C LYS A 108 19.54 -18.52 0.73
N ASN A 109 19.84 -19.39 -0.23
CA ASN A 109 21.15 -20.01 -0.37
C ASN A 109 22.17 -19.04 -0.99
N ALA A 110 21.80 -18.33 -2.05
CA ALA A 110 22.68 -17.37 -2.72
C ALA A 110 23.04 -16.17 -1.82
N ILE A 111 22.11 -15.66 -1.00
CA ILE A 111 22.35 -14.50 -0.15
C ILE A 111 23.35 -14.79 1.00
N LYS A 112 23.43 -16.04 1.46
CA LYS A 112 24.40 -16.48 2.50
C LYS A 112 25.84 -16.44 2.00
N VAL A 113 26.05 -16.51 0.69
CA VAL A 113 27.39 -16.39 0.09
C VAL A 113 27.84 -14.93 0.17
N PRO A 114 29.05 -14.61 0.67
CA PRO A 114 29.58 -13.25 0.67
C PRO A 114 29.59 -12.64 -0.74
N LYS A 115 29.26 -11.35 -0.86
CA LYS A 115 29.00 -10.69 -2.16
C LYS A 115 30.17 -10.85 -3.14
N GLU A 116 31.39 -10.73 -2.65
CA GLU A 116 32.64 -10.86 -3.40
C GLU A 116 32.96 -12.30 -3.85
N LYS A 117 32.26 -13.30 -3.30
CA LYS A 117 32.40 -14.72 -3.64
C LYS A 117 31.23 -15.27 -4.45
N ARG A 118 30.21 -14.44 -4.73
CA ARG A 118 29.04 -14.87 -5.50
C ARG A 118 29.41 -15.10 -6.96
N THR A 119 28.92 -16.19 -7.52
CA THR A 119 28.90 -16.35 -8.98
C THR A 119 27.95 -15.33 -9.59
N ARG A 120 28.08 -15.08 -10.90
CA ARG A 120 27.15 -14.21 -11.63
C ARG A 120 25.69 -14.66 -11.45
N GLN A 121 25.44 -15.96 -11.54
CA GLN A 121 24.11 -16.52 -11.35
C GLN A 121 23.58 -16.25 -9.93
N GLN A 122 24.40 -16.43 -8.89
CA GLN A 122 24.00 -16.10 -7.51
C GLN A 122 23.69 -14.61 -7.33
N GLN A 123 24.42 -13.73 -8.01
CA GLN A 123 24.15 -12.29 -7.98
C GLN A 123 22.81 -11.95 -8.65
N GLU A 124 22.49 -12.60 -9.76
CA GLU A 124 21.19 -12.50 -10.46
C GLU A 124 20.06 -13.05 -9.57
N THR A 125 20.22 -14.25 -8.97
CA THR A 125 19.25 -14.84 -8.03
C THR A 125 18.98 -13.94 -6.83
N VAL A 126 20.02 -13.31 -6.25
CA VAL A 126 19.83 -12.36 -5.13
C VAL A 126 19.01 -11.15 -5.57
N THR A 127 19.27 -10.62 -6.76
CA THR A 127 18.56 -9.46 -7.29
C THR A 127 17.08 -9.78 -7.55
N THR A 128 16.81 -10.92 -8.20
CA THR A 128 15.45 -11.41 -8.44
C THR A 128 14.72 -11.66 -7.13
N GLY A 129 15.35 -12.35 -6.16
CA GLY A 129 14.69 -12.63 -4.88
C GLY A 129 14.29 -11.38 -4.09
N PHE A 130 15.08 -10.30 -4.14
CA PHE A 130 14.65 -9.01 -3.55
C PHE A 130 13.51 -8.35 -4.30
N LYS A 131 13.46 -8.47 -5.63
CA LYS A 131 12.32 -7.97 -6.44
C LYS A 131 11.04 -8.71 -6.07
N GLU A 132 11.10 -10.04 -6.01
CA GLU A 132 9.97 -10.89 -5.61
C GLU A 132 9.51 -10.58 -4.18
N LEU A 133 10.43 -10.35 -3.23
CA LEU A 133 10.08 -9.98 -1.85
C LEU A 133 9.27 -8.68 -1.78
N VAL A 134 9.65 -7.67 -2.57
CA VAL A 134 8.93 -6.39 -2.62
C VAL A 134 7.53 -6.58 -3.21
N GLU A 135 7.41 -7.42 -4.24
CA GLU A 135 6.13 -7.73 -4.88
C GLU A 135 5.22 -8.57 -3.96
N GLU A 136 5.77 -9.50 -3.19
CA GLU A 136 5.06 -10.28 -2.16
C GLU A 136 4.49 -9.36 -1.07
N ILE A 137 5.31 -8.48 -0.48
CA ILE A 137 4.84 -7.52 0.54
C ILE A 137 3.71 -6.64 -0.01
N ALA A 138 3.84 -6.15 -1.25
CA ALA A 138 2.80 -5.35 -1.88
C ALA A 138 1.52 -6.16 -2.14
N SER A 139 1.66 -7.45 -2.44
CA SER A 139 0.54 -8.37 -2.66
C SER A 139 -0.20 -8.67 -1.37
N GLU A 140 0.49 -9.01 -0.29
CA GLU A 140 -0.11 -9.23 1.03
C GLU A 140 -0.84 -7.99 1.56
N GLN A 141 -0.22 -6.79 1.39
CA GLN A 141 -0.90 -5.53 1.71
C GLN A 141 -2.18 -5.32 0.88
N THR A 142 -2.20 -5.79 -0.37
CA THR A 142 -3.38 -5.69 -1.24
C THR A 142 -4.45 -6.64 -0.74
N GLU A 143 -4.12 -7.91 -0.55
CA GLU A 143 -5.03 -8.95 -0.08
C GLU A 143 -5.71 -8.58 1.24
N LEU A 144 -4.95 -8.12 2.24
CA LEU A 144 -5.50 -7.67 3.52
C LEU A 144 -6.61 -6.62 3.33
N ILE A 145 -6.38 -5.66 2.43
CA ILE A 145 -7.31 -4.57 2.16
C ILE A 145 -8.53 -5.06 1.38
N GLU A 146 -8.33 -5.86 0.33
CA GLU A 146 -9.44 -6.39 -0.49
C GLU A 146 -10.37 -7.29 0.35
N LEU A 147 -9.81 -8.16 1.19
CA LEU A 147 -10.60 -9.04 2.07
C LEU A 147 -11.39 -8.24 3.10
N ALA A 148 -10.79 -7.17 3.66
CA ALA A 148 -11.50 -6.30 4.58
C ALA A 148 -12.61 -5.51 3.90
N GLU A 149 -12.37 -4.97 2.71
CA GLU A 149 -13.38 -4.28 1.90
C GLU A 149 -14.53 -5.23 1.53
N TYR A 150 -14.22 -6.45 1.09
CA TYR A 150 -15.22 -7.49 0.79
C TYR A 150 -16.05 -7.86 2.02
N GLY A 151 -15.42 -8.02 3.18
CA GLY A 151 -16.07 -8.36 4.44
C GLY A 151 -16.76 -7.19 5.15
N GLY A 152 -16.62 -5.95 4.66
CA GLY A 152 -17.10 -4.75 5.37
C GLY A 152 -16.42 -4.53 6.72
N ILE A 153 -15.16 -4.95 6.87
CA ILE A 153 -14.40 -4.91 8.12
C ILE A 153 -13.55 -3.64 8.19
N ASP A 154 -13.61 -2.91 9.31
CA ASP A 154 -12.65 -1.86 9.62
C ASP A 154 -11.32 -2.48 10.09
N LEU A 155 -10.25 -2.26 9.33
CA LEU A 155 -8.91 -2.75 9.64
C LEU A 155 -8.21 -1.94 10.74
N GLN A 156 -8.60 -0.69 10.98
CA GLN A 156 -7.86 0.22 11.86
C GLN A 156 -7.67 -0.34 13.28
N PRO A 157 -8.68 -0.96 13.93
CA PRO A 157 -8.51 -1.57 15.25
C PRO A 157 -7.47 -2.71 15.28
N PHE A 158 -7.39 -3.51 14.21
CA PHE A 158 -6.41 -4.60 14.11
C PHE A 158 -4.99 -4.05 13.95
N ILE A 159 -4.84 -3.03 13.10
CA ILE A 159 -3.57 -2.33 12.88
C ILE A 159 -3.10 -1.65 14.17
N ASP A 160 -3.98 -0.90 14.84
CA ASP A 160 -3.65 -0.21 16.10
C ASP A 160 -3.17 -1.20 17.16
N LYS A 161 -3.87 -2.33 17.31
CA LYS A 161 -3.48 -3.39 18.24
C LYS A 161 -2.13 -4.01 17.86
N PHE A 162 -1.90 -4.29 16.58
CA PHE A 162 -0.63 -4.83 16.10
C PHE A 162 0.53 -3.86 16.42
N ASN A 163 0.37 -2.58 16.08
CA ASN A 163 1.40 -1.56 16.30
C ASN A 163 1.70 -1.38 17.79
N GLN A 164 0.68 -1.38 18.64
CA GLN A 164 0.85 -1.30 20.10
C GLN A 164 1.58 -2.53 20.68
N THR A 165 1.38 -3.71 20.10
CA THR A 165 1.91 -4.97 20.64
C THR A 165 3.33 -5.26 20.13
N PHE A 166 3.58 -5.02 18.84
CA PHE A 166 4.79 -5.47 18.16
C PHE A 166 5.69 -4.33 17.64
N GLY A 167 5.29 -3.07 17.84
CA GLY A 167 6.12 -1.90 17.50
C GLY A 167 6.15 -1.60 15.99
N GLY A 168 4.97 -1.37 15.41
CA GLY A 168 4.79 -0.93 14.02
C GLY A 168 4.75 0.59 13.87
#